data_AF-T0YU85-F1
#
_entry.id   AF-T0YU85-F1
#
_cell.length_a   1.000
_cell.length_b   1.000
_cell.length_c   1.000
_cell.angle_alpha   90.00
_cell.angle_beta   90.00
_cell.angle_gamma   90.00
#
_symmetry.space_group_name_H-M   'P 1'
#
loop_
_entity.id
_entity.type
_entity.pdbx_description
1 polymer ?
#
loop_
_entity_poly.entity_id
_entity_poly.type
_entity_poly.pdbx_seq_one_letter_code
_entity_poly.pdbx_strand_id
1 'polypeptide(L)' 'MPYTTTANVEVPGRLLDQVIGQDEAVEVAKKAATQKRHMILIGEPGTGKSMLARAMVDFLPKEQLQDILAYPNTDDP' A
#
# COMPACT_ATOMS: atom_id res chain seq x y z
N MET A 1 -22.03 4.80 19.99
CA MET A 1 -22.77 5.58 18.98
C MET A 1 -23.85 4.68 18.42
N PRO A 2 -25.15 4.93 18.65
CA PRO A 2 -26.19 4.00 18.23
C PRO A 2 -26.46 4.22 16.73
N TYR A 3 -25.78 3.45 15.89
CA TYR A 3 -26.11 3.32 14.48
C TYR A 3 -27.07 2.16 14.29
N THR A 4 -28.13 2.34 13.51
CA THR A 4 -29.08 1.26 13.18
C THR A 4 -28.60 0.40 12.00
N THR A 5 -27.73 0.95 11.15
CA THR A 5 -27.17 0.30 9.96
C THR A 5 -25.75 0.79 9.69
N THR A 6 -24.94 -0.04 9.04
CA THR A 6 -23.59 0.31 8.60
C THR A 6 -23.57 1.32 7.46
N ALA A 7 -24.71 1.58 6.79
CA ALA A 7 -24.80 2.54 5.69
C ALA A 7 -24.42 3.98 6.09
N ASN A 8 -24.53 4.33 7.37
CA ASN A 8 -24.19 5.65 7.91
C ASN A 8 -22.79 5.70 8.56
N VAL A 9 -22.01 4.61 8.46
CA VAL A 9 -20.66 4.56 9.01
C VAL A 9 -19.70 5.14 7.98
N GLU A 10 -19.01 6.22 8.34
CA GLU A 10 -17.98 6.79 7.48
C GLU A 10 -16.80 5.83 7.36
N VAL A 11 -16.40 5.55 6.12
CA VAL A 11 -15.23 4.73 5.80
C VAL A 11 -14.08 5.67 5.40
N PRO A 12 -12.88 5.52 5.99
CA PRO A 12 -11.72 6.32 5.62
C PRO A 12 -11.38 6.19 4.13
N GLY A 13 -11.04 7.30 3.48
CA GLY A 13 -10.75 7.31 2.04
C GLY A 13 -9.42 6.63 1.66
N ARG A 14 -8.43 6.60 2.57
CA ARG A 14 -7.14 5.95 2.32
C ARG A 14 -7.18 4.51 2.82
N LEU A 15 -6.58 3.60 2.05
CA LEU A 15 -6.51 2.18 2.41
C LEU A 15 -5.78 1.94 3.73
N LEU A 16 -4.74 2.73 4.03
CA LEU A 16 -3.96 2.55 5.27
C LEU A 16 -4.79 2.88 6.52
N ASP A 17 -5.67 3.87 6.43
CA ASP A 17 -6.55 4.30 7.52
C ASP A 17 -7.70 3.30 7.76
N GLN A 18 -7.91 2.36 6.83
CA GLN A 18 -8.88 1.25 6.97
C GLN A 18 -8.26 0.00 7.64
N VAL A 19 -6.95 -0.01 7.91
CA VAL A 19 -6.30 -1.13 8.61
C VAL A 19 -6.68 -1.10 10.08
N ILE A 20 -7.20 -2.22 10.59
CA ILE A 20 -7.70 -2.31 11.96
C ILE A 20 -6.75 -3.20 12.79
N GLY A 21 -6.34 -2.71 13.96
CA GLY A 21 -5.62 -3.50 14.97
C GLY A 21 -4.17 -3.84 14.60
N GLN A 22 -3.55 -3.12 13.66
CA GLN A 22 -2.15 -3.30 13.26
C GLN A 22 -1.39 -1.97 13.21
N ASP A 23 -1.48 -1.19 14.29
CA ASP A 23 -0.92 0.17 14.35
C ASP A 23 0.60 0.19 14.09
N GLU A 24 1.34 -0.80 14.61
CA GLU A 24 2.78 -0.92 14.37
C GLU A 24 3.10 -1.22 12.90
N ALA A 25 2.36 -2.14 12.27
CA ALA A 25 2.57 -2.48 10.86
C ALA A 25 2.26 -1.28 9.95
N VAL A 26 1.24 -0.49 10.30
CA VAL A 26 0.86 0.76 9.62
C VAL A 26 1.98 1.79 9.72
N GLU A 27 2.52 2.00 10.93
CA GLU A 27 3.65 2.91 11.15
C GLU A 27 4.90 2.50 10.34
N VAL A 28 5.26 1.22 10.38
CA VAL A 28 6.41 0.69 9.64
C VAL A 28 6.20 0.83 8.14
N ALA A 29 5.00 0.49 7.62
CA ALA A 29 4.66 0.64 6.22
C ALA A 29 4.79 2.09 5.74
N LYS A 30 4.30 3.05 6.53
CA LYS A 30 4.42 4.48 6.20
C LYS A 30 5.88 4.94 6.16
N LYS A 31 6.69 4.54 7.13
CA LYS A 31 8.13 4.86 7.19
C LYS A 31 8.88 4.23 6.00
N ALA A 32 8.59 2.97 5.69
CA ALA A 32 9.21 2.28 4.56
C ALA A 32 8.84 2.89 3.21
N ALA A 33 7.56 3.26 2.99
CA ALA A 33 7.12 3.95 1.77
C ALA A 33 7.90 5.25 1.55
N THR A 34 7.93 6.08 2.58
CA THR A 34 8.57 7.41 2.53
C THR A 34 10.07 7.31 2.26
N GLN A 35 10.72 6.26 2.79
CA GLN A 35 12.16 6.02 2.65
C GLN A 35 12.53 5.06 1.51
N LYS A 36 11.56 4.62 0.70
CA LYS A 36 11.74 3.62 -0.38
C LYS A 36 12.44 2.34 0.09
N ARG A 37 12.07 1.81 1.25
CA ARG A 37 12.62 0.56 1.80
C ARG A 37 11.77 -0.63 1.39
N HIS A 38 12.42 -1.77 1.14
CA HIS A 38 11.73 -3.04 0.98
C HIS A 38 11.12 -3.51 2.30
N MET A 39 10.01 -4.23 2.22
CA MET A 39 9.35 -4.83 3.37
C MET A 39 9.03 -6.30 3.11
N ILE A 40 9.05 -7.08 4.17
CA ILE A 40 8.55 -8.45 4.19
C ILE A 40 7.40 -8.48 5.20
N LEU A 41 6.23 -8.92 4.76
CA LEU A 41 5.05 -9.05 5.61
C LEU A 41 4.84 -10.53 5.94
N ILE A 42 4.95 -10.88 7.21
CA ILE A 42 4.81 -12.26 7.71
C ILE A 42 3.56 -12.35 8.58
N GLY A 43 2.76 -13.39 8.37
CA GLY A 43 1.57 -13.67 9.18
C GLY A 43 0.61 -14.65 8.52
N GLU A 44 -0.42 -15.08 9.23
CA GLU A 44 -1.41 -16.05 8.76
C GLU A 44 -2.23 -15.55 7.54
N PRO A 45 -2.76 -16.44 6.67
CA PRO A 45 -3.66 -16.04 5.59
C PRO A 45 -4.84 -15.20 6.10
N GLY A 46 -5.25 -14.17 5.36
CA GLY A 46 -6.39 -13.32 5.75
C GLY A 46 -6.07 -12.17 6.72
N THR A 47 -4.82 -12.00 7.18
CA THR A 47 -4.44 -10.93 8.13
C THR A 47 -4.16 -9.55 7.51
N GLY A 48 -4.63 -9.27 6.30
CA GLY A 48 -4.49 -7.93 5.70
C GLY A 48 -3.11 -7.58 5.10
N LYS A 49 -2.20 -8.54 4.90
CA LYS A 49 -0.88 -8.30 4.26
C LYS A 49 -0.99 -7.60 2.89
N SER A 50 -1.88 -8.07 2.02
CA SER A 50 -2.09 -7.46 0.70
C SER A 50 -2.68 -6.05 0.80
N MET A 51 -3.47 -5.78 1.83
CA MET A 51 -4.04 -4.45 2.09
C MET A 51 -2.95 -3.47 2.50
N LEU A 52 -2.08 -3.85 3.45
CA LEU A 52 -0.91 -3.06 3.86
C LEU A 52 0.03 -2.76 2.69
N ALA A 53 0.32 -3.77 1.84
CA ALA A 53 1.17 -3.59 0.67
C ALA A 53 0.60 -2.56 -0.33
N ARG A 54 -0.72 -2.61 -0.59
CA ARG A 54 -1.40 -1.64 -1.47
C ARG A 54 -1.44 -0.25 -0.84
N ALA A 55 -1.74 -0.18 0.45
CA ALA A 55 -1.82 1.06 1.20
C ALA A 55 -0.48 1.82 1.27
N MET A 56 0.65 1.10 1.15
CA MET A 56 1.98 1.72 1.07
C MET A 56 2.15 2.62 -0.16
N VAL A 57 1.54 2.26 -1.29
CA VAL A 57 1.68 2.99 -2.57
C VAL A 57 1.22 4.44 -2.46
N ASP A 58 0.19 4.70 -1.64
CA ASP A 58 -0.36 6.04 -1.40
C ASP A 58 0.66 6.99 -0.74
N PHE A 59 1.70 6.45 -0.09
CA PHE A 59 2.74 7.20 0.61
C PHE A 59 4.07 7.24 -0.14
N LEU A 60 4.15 6.61 -1.32
CA LEU A 60 5.33 6.75 -2.16
C LEU A 60 5.47 8.21 -2.62
N PRO A 61 6.70 8.76 -2.64
CA PRO A 61 6.95 10.09 -3.18
C PRO A 61 6.40 10.19 -4.61
N LYS A 62 5.68 11.27 -4.92
CA LYS A 62 5.21 11.55 -6.28
C LYS A 62 6.41 11.94 -7.14
N GLU A 63 6.97 10.96 -7.83
CA GLU A 63 8.02 11.17 -8.83
C GLU A 63 7.41 11.18 -10.22
N GLN A 64 8.15 11.72 -11.19
CA GLN A 64 7.74 11.61 -12.59
C GLN A 64 7.76 10.14 -12.99
N LEU A 65 6.60 9.64 -13.41
CA LEU A 65 6.50 8.32 -14.02
C LEU A 65 7.33 8.31 -15.30
N GLN A 66 8.08 7.24 -15.49
CA GLN A 66 8.90 7.03 -16.68
C GLN A 66 8.28 5.95 -17.54
N ASP A 67 8.19 6.21 -18.83
CA ASP A 67 7.83 5.20 -19.81
C ASP A 67 9.08 4.38 -20.19
N ILE A 68 8.91 3.07 -20.36
CA ILE A 68 9.98 2.17 -20.77
C ILE A 68 9.67 1.69 -22.18
N LEU A 69 10.56 1.99 -23.13
CA LEU A 69 10.49 1.53 -24.51
C LEU A 69 11.61 0.52 -24.77
N ALA A 70 11.27 -0.61 -25.36
CA ALA A 70 12.24 -1.62 -25.79
C ALA A 70 12.31 -1.60 -27.32
N TYR A 71 13.53 -1.53 -27.85
CA TYR A 71 13.81 -1.61 -29.27
C TYR A 71 14.57 -2.91 -29.57
N PRO A 72 14.44 -3.47 -30.79
CA PRO A 72 15.29 -4.59 -31.21
C PRO A 72 16.76 -4.22 -31.08
N ASN A 73 17.56 -5.11 -30.51
CA ASN A 73 19.01 -4.95 -30.46
C ASN A 73 19.59 -5.37 -31.82
N THR A 74 20.17 -4.45 -32.57
CA THR A 74 20.76 -4.76 -33.90
C THR A 74 22.06 -5.55 -33.81
N ASP A 75 22.71 -5.58 -32.64
CA ASP A 75 24.01 -6.21 -32.44
C ASP A 75 23.91 -7.66 -31.93
N ASP A 76 22.70 -8.11 -31.56
CA ASP A 76 22.39 -9.48 -31.12
C ASP A 76 21.04 -9.92 -31.73
N PRO A 77 21.04 -10.44 -32.99
CA PRO A 77 19.84 -10.75 -33.76
C PRO A 77 19.07 -11.99 -33.31
#